data_AF-A0A346AGD7-F1
#
_entry.id   AF-A0A346AGD7-F1
#
_cell.length_a   1.000
_cell.length_b   1.000
_cell.length_c   1.000
_cell.angle_alpha   90.00
_cell.angle_beta   90.00
_cell.angle_gamma   90.00
#
_symmetry.space_group_name_H-M   'P 1'
#
loop_
_entity.id
_entity.type
_entity.pdbx_description
1 polymer ?
#
loop_
_entity_poly.entity_id
_entity_poly.type
_entity_poly.pdbx_seq_one_letter_code
_entity_poly.pdbx_strand_id
1 'polypeptide(L)' 'MNATPLGLRPGDPLPFRPDSLAPRSVVADIIMKPRETRLLREAAALGHDVHYGIHMLDGQLDSYRAFFGLG' A
#
# COMPACT_ATOMS: atom_id res chain seq x y z
N MET A 1 -4.39 -6.29 -3.53
CA MET A 1 -3.93 -5.41 -2.41
C MET A 1 -2.93 -6.18 -1.57
N ASN A 2 -1.87 -5.54 -1.11
CA ASN A 2 -0.93 -6.11 -0.14
C ASN A 2 -1.27 -5.61 1.26
N ALA A 3 -1.59 -6.53 2.16
CA ALA A 3 -1.81 -6.29 3.58
C ALA A 3 -0.82 -7.09 4.45
N THR A 4 0.26 -7.58 3.85
CA THR A 4 1.30 -8.37 4.51
C THR A 4 2.52 -7.51 4.82
N PRO A 5 3.48 -8.01 5.61
CA PRO A 5 4.76 -7.32 5.82
C PRO A 5 5.69 -7.31 4.60
N LEU A 6 5.36 -8.00 3.50
CA LEU A 6 6.23 -8.11 2.32
C LEU A 6 6.37 -6.76 1.62
N GLY A 7 7.61 -6.24 1.57
CA GLY A 7 7.92 -4.92 1.02
C GLY A 7 8.47 -3.94 2.07
N LEU A 8 8.53 -4.35 3.34
CA LEU A 8 9.21 -3.60 4.39
C LEU A 8 10.73 -3.61 4.20
N ARG A 9 11.27 -4.65 3.55
CA ARG A 9 12.70 -4.79 3.26
C ARG A 9 12.95 -4.86 1.75
N PRO A 10 14.08 -4.32 1.24
CA PRO A 10 14.39 -4.34 -0.19
C PRO A 10 14.43 -5.73 -0.83
N GLY A 11 14.77 -6.77 -0.07
CA GLY A 11 14.89 -8.15 -0.55
C GLY A 11 13.63 -9.00 -0.39
N ASP A 12 12.54 -8.46 0.15
CA ASP A 12 11.31 -9.23 0.30
C ASP A 12 10.75 -9.63 -1.08
N PRO A 13 10.21 -10.86 -1.24
CA PRO A 13 9.54 -11.25 -2.47
C PRO A 13 8.29 -10.40 -2.70
N LEU A 14 7.82 -10.35 -3.95
CA LEU A 14 6.51 -9.73 -4.22
C LEU A 14 5.39 -10.56 -3.59
N PRO A 15 4.39 -9.91 -2.97
CA PRO A 15 3.22 -10.61 -2.42
C PRO A 15 2.32 -11.19 -3.52
N PHE A 16 2.33 -10.60 -4.71
CA PHE A 16 1.70 -11.08 -5.92
C PHE A 16 2.34 -10.40 -7.12
N ARG A 17 2.11 -10.94 -8.32
CA ARG A 17 2.64 -10.39 -9.55
C ARG A 17 1.69 -9.32 -10.13
N PRO A 18 2.12 -8.07 -10.36
CA PRO A 18 1.25 -7.05 -10.93
C PRO A 18 0.95 -7.27 -12.42
N ASP A 19 1.83 -7.94 -13.16
CA ASP A 19 1.67 -8.20 -14.59
C ASP A 19 0.55 -9.19 -14.94
N SER A 20 0.04 -9.93 -13.94
CA SER A 20 -1.13 -10.80 -14.12
C SER A 20 -2.47 -10.10 -13.89
N LEU A 21 -2.46 -8.80 -13.52
CA LEU A 21 -3.67 -8.04 -13.26
C LEU A 21 -4.31 -7.55 -14.57
N ALA A 22 -5.63 -7.37 -14.55
CA ALA A 22 -6.33 -6.73 -15.65
C ALA A 22 -5.81 -5.29 -15.86
N PRO A 23 -5.73 -4.78 -17.11
CA PRO A 23 -5.27 -3.42 -17.39
C PRO A 23 -6.01 -2.39 -16.53
N ARG A 24 -5.27 -1.37 -16.05
CA ARG A 24 -5.81 -0.30 -15.18
C ARG A 24 -6.40 -0.75 -13.83
N SER A 25 -6.09 -1.97 -13.37
CA SER A 25 -6.36 -2.35 -11.97
C SER A 25 -5.66 -1.39 -11.00
N VAL A 26 -6.26 -1.14 -9.83
CA VAL A 26 -5.63 -0.39 -8.74
C VAL A 26 -4.81 -1.34 -7.87
N VAL A 27 -3.55 -1.00 -7.63
CA VAL A 27 -2.65 -1.75 -6.74
C VAL A 27 -2.43 -0.97 -5.45
N ALA A 28 -2.95 -1.50 -4.35
CA ALA A 28 -2.81 -0.93 -3.02
C ALA A 28 -1.80 -1.70 -2.16
N ASP A 29 -1.02 -0.99 -1.35
CA ASP A 29 -0.10 -1.53 -0.36
C ASP A 29 -0.23 -0.77 0.96
N ILE A 30 -0.46 -1.46 2.08
CA ILE A 30 -0.65 -0.82 3.40
C ILE A 30 0.66 -0.35 4.02
N ILE A 31 1.81 -0.75 3.47
CA ILE A 31 3.10 -0.34 3.99
C ILE A 31 3.26 1.18 3.84
N MET A 32 3.47 1.86 4.97
CA MET A 32 3.66 3.31 5.01
C MET A 32 5.13 3.72 4.82
N LYS A 33 6.06 2.85 5.25
CA LYS A 33 7.51 3.07 5.14
C LYS A 33 8.19 1.77 4.71
N PRO A 34 8.86 1.74 3.54
CA PRO A 34 8.96 2.84 2.56
C PRO A 34 7.61 3.19 1.91
N ARG A 35 7.42 4.46 1.51
CA ARG A 35 6.18 4.89 0.82
C ARG A 35 6.00 4.17 -0.51
N GLU A 36 7.08 3.96 -1.24
CA GLU A 36 7.09 3.23 -2.51
C GLU A 36 7.72 1.85 -2.32
N THR A 37 6.88 0.84 -2.12
CA THR A 37 7.34 -0.55 -2.07
C THR A 37 7.71 -1.05 -3.46
N ARG A 38 8.42 -2.17 -3.54
CA ARG A 38 8.72 -2.82 -4.82
C ARG A 38 7.44 -3.14 -5.61
N LEU A 39 6.39 -3.60 -4.92
CA LEU A 39 5.09 -3.88 -5.52
C LEU A 39 4.51 -2.63 -6.22
N LEU A 40 4.47 -1.50 -5.50
CA LEU A 40 3.89 -0.27 -6.05
C LEU A 40 4.72 0.27 -7.23
N ARG A 41 6.05 0.20 -7.15
CA ARG A 41 6.93 0.61 -8.26
C ARG A 41 6.71 -0.23 -9.52
N GLU A 42 6.62 -1.55 -9.38
CA GLU A 42 6.38 -2.43 -10.51
C GLU A 42 4.97 -2.26 -11.09
N ALA A 43 3.96 -2.10 -10.24
CA ALA A 43 2.60 -1.79 -10.68
C ALA A 43 2.53 -0.47 -11.47
N ALA A 44 3.14 0.60 -10.95
CA ALA A 44 3.18 1.89 -11.63
C ALA A 44 3.92 1.81 -12.98
N ALA A 45 5.03 1.06 -13.04
CA ALA A 45 5.77 0.84 -14.28
C ALA A 45 4.96 0.09 -15.36
N LEU A 46 3.97 -0.71 -14.94
CA LEU A 46 3.04 -1.42 -15.82
C LEU A 46 1.78 -0.58 -16.17
N GLY A 47 1.70 0.67 -15.69
CA GLY A 47 0.57 1.56 -15.96
C GLY A 47 -0.66 1.31 -15.08
N HIS A 48 -0.50 0.62 -13.94
CA HIS A 48 -1.55 0.52 -12.92
C HIS A 48 -1.60 1.77 -12.06
N ASP A 49 -2.81 2.13 -11.64
CA ASP A 49 -3.01 3.12 -10.58
C ASP A 49 -2.53 2.53 -9.25
N VAL A 50 -1.85 3.33 -8.43
CA VAL A 50 -1.32 2.90 -7.13
C VAL A 50 -2.01 3.60 -5.97
N HIS A 51 -2.22 2.89 -4.87
CA HIS A 51 -2.79 3.42 -3.64
C HIS A 51 -1.84 3.20 -2.47
N TYR A 52 -1.36 4.31 -1.89
CA TYR A 52 -0.36 4.29 -0.82
C TYR A 52 -0.99 4.03 0.56
N GLY A 53 -0.23 3.35 1.43
CA GLY A 53 -0.70 2.95 2.76
C GLY A 53 -1.08 4.10 3.71
N ILE A 54 -0.57 5.32 3.48
CA ILE A 54 -0.89 6.50 4.30
C ILE A 54 -2.40 6.76 4.39
N HIS A 55 -3.14 6.47 3.31
CA HIS A 55 -4.58 6.74 3.27
C HIS A 55 -5.39 5.84 4.19
N MET A 56 -4.86 4.67 4.57
CA MET A 56 -5.46 3.85 5.61
C MET A 56 -5.41 4.56 6.97
N LEU A 57 -4.29 5.21 7.30
CA LEU A 57 -4.17 6.01 8.52
C LEU A 57 -5.10 7.22 8.47
N ASP A 58 -5.17 7.92 7.33
CA ASP A 58 -6.05 9.08 7.14
C ASP A 58 -7.51 8.72 7.49
N GLY A 59 -8.00 7.58 7.02
CA GLY A 59 -9.36 7.09 7.32
C GLY A 59 -9.56 6.63 8.77
N GLN A 60 -8.49 6.40 9.52
CA GLN A 60 -8.53 5.96 10.92
C GLN A 60 -8.35 7.12 11.92
N LEU A 61 -8.03 8.34 11.45
CA LEU A 61 -7.70 9.48 12.32
C LEU A 61 -8.80 9.77 13.35
N ASP A 62 -10.08 9.76 12.96
CA ASP A 62 -11.17 10.03 13.89
C ASP A 62 -11.34 8.93 14.94
N SER A 63 -11.05 7.68 14.59
CA SER A 63 -11.02 6.58 15.56
C SER A 63 -9.88 6.73 16.56
N TYR A 64 -8.69 7.14 16.11
CA TYR A 64 -7.59 7.44 17.02
C TYR A 64 -7.88 8.63 17.92
N ARG A 65 -8.48 9.70 17.38
CA ARG A 65 -8.92 10.86 18.16
C ARG A 65 -9.87 10.44 19.29
N ALA A 66 -10.90 9.67 18.94
CA ALA A 66 -11.87 9.17 19.92
C ALA A 66 -11.20 8.27 20.98
N PHE A 67 -10.31 7.37 20.57
CA PHE A 67 -9.63 6.44 21.49
C PHE A 67 -8.71 7.15 22.49
N PHE A 68 -7.94 8.14 22.02
CA PHE A 68 -6.99 8.87 22.86
C PHE A 68 -7.58 10.11 23.56
N GLY A 69 -8.87 10.41 23.35
CA GLY A 69 -9.50 11.61 23.90
C GLY A 69 -8.95 12.91 23.31
N LEU A 70 -8.50 12.88 22.05
CA LEU A 70 -7.98 14.03 21.32
C LEU A 70 -9.13 14.66 20.53
N GLY A 71 -9.91 15.53 21.19
CA GLY A 71 -11.04 16.27 20.63
C GLY A 71 -10.97 17.76 20.96
#